data_AF-A0AA39YTC7-F1
#
_entry.id   AF-A0AA39YTC7-F1
#
_cell.length_a   1.000
_cell.length_b   1.000
_cell.length_c   1.000
_cell.angle_alpha   90.00
_cell.angle_beta   90.00
_cell.angle_gamma   90.00
#
_symmetry.space_group_name_H-M   'P 1'
#
loop_
_entity.id
_entity.type
_entity.pdbx_description
1 polymer ?
#
loop_
_entity_poly.entity_id
_entity_poly.type
_entity_poly.pdbx_seq_one_letter_code
_entity_poly.pdbx_strand_id
1 'polypeptide(L)'
;MHFSPAVALLVALTPSYILAAPTKQNIQRRDDTASEDQGGSNYITSTISNVWRQAGNCDLSSVTMPLDQAPSPSPLPSPSEGLILSHVAVGRGTQNYTCYGASASSAPTAKGAVATLFNATCQAARTPDLLYDTPSIALAYDIPSAQTALAAYDILLSGHHFFTDDTTPFFDLDTDQHSYGTVACKKDSAANAPAANSSSSVKSNYAAGTQGTDNGDVPWLKLDAVQDSTGYTWKEVYRLNTAGGQPPKTCEGIDGDFTVEYAATYWFWTEPGKDGYLNGAVAGTPDGM
;
A
#
# COMPACT_ATOMS: atom_id res chain seq x y z
N MET A 1 11.57 -6.60 25.43
CA MET A 1 10.22 -6.06 25.21
C MET A 1 9.81 -6.44 23.81
N HIS A 2 8.93 -7.43 23.64
CA HIS A 2 8.43 -7.85 22.33
C HIS A 2 7.29 -6.92 21.94
N PHE A 3 7.53 -6.05 20.96
CA PHE A 3 6.47 -5.28 20.34
C PHE A 3 5.83 -6.14 19.25
N SER A 4 4.50 -6.24 19.28
CA SER A 4 3.71 -6.90 18.25
C SER A 4 3.91 -6.19 16.90
N PRO A 5 3.93 -6.87 15.74
CA PRO A 5 4.10 -6.24 14.43
C PRO A 5 3.06 -5.14 14.13
N ALA A 6 1.89 -5.18 14.76
CA ALA A 6 0.90 -4.10 14.71
C ALA A 6 1.40 -2.77 15.29
N VAL A 7 2.35 -2.80 16.23
CA VAL A 7 2.96 -1.60 16.82
C VAL A 7 4.04 -1.01 15.90
N ALA A 8 4.73 -1.82 15.10
CA ALA A 8 5.75 -1.34 14.17
C ALA A 8 5.14 -0.49 13.05
N LEU A 9 3.93 -0.84 12.58
CA LEU A 9 3.19 -0.05 11.59
C LEU A 9 2.72 1.29 12.16
N LEU A 10 2.29 1.34 13.44
CA LEU A 10 1.96 2.61 14.10
C LEU A 10 3.19 3.48 14.39
N VAL A 11 4.32 2.89 14.74
CA VAL A 11 5.56 3.64 15.06
C VAL A 11 6.15 4.29 13.81
N ALA A 12 6.00 3.70 12.63
CA ALA A 12 6.39 4.31 11.37
C ALA A 12 5.60 5.59 11.04
N LEU A 13 4.43 5.81 11.65
CA LEU A 13 3.46 6.83 11.26
C LEU A 13 3.36 8.00 12.26
N THR A 14 4.15 8.03 13.34
CA THR A 14 4.10 9.11 14.33
C THR A 14 5.13 10.22 14.06
N PRO A 15 4.72 11.50 13.91
CA PRO A 15 5.64 12.62 13.96
C PRO A 15 6.17 12.79 15.39
N SER A 16 7.50 12.87 15.52
CA SER A 16 8.14 13.26 16.77
C SER A 16 7.83 14.72 17.07
N TYR A 17 6.83 14.98 17.91
CA TYR A 17 6.64 16.32 18.49
C TYR A 17 7.82 16.62 19.42
N ILE A 18 8.78 17.40 18.92
CA ILE A 18 9.79 18.03 19.78
C ILE A 18 9.05 19.10 20.60
N LEU A 19 8.61 18.72 21.80
CA LEU A 19 8.33 19.69 22.85
C LEU A 19 9.65 20.39 23.18
N ALA A 20 9.82 21.61 22.68
CA ALA A 20 10.91 22.47 23.08
C ALA A 20 10.76 22.81 24.58
N ALA A 21 11.50 22.12 25.44
CA ALA A 21 11.67 22.51 26.82
C ALA A 21 12.76 23.60 26.93
N PRO A 22 12.55 24.67 27.73
CA PRO A 22 13.55 25.70 27.93
C PRO A 22 14.76 25.18 28.71
N THR A 23 15.94 25.61 28.27
CA THR A 23 17.27 25.20 28.73
C THR A 23 17.63 25.73 30.12
N LYS A 24 18.48 24.97 30.84
CA LYS A 24 19.50 25.31 31.89
C LYS A 24 19.31 24.41 33.14
N GLN A 25 20.28 23.65 33.67
CA GLN A 25 21.74 23.68 33.61
C GLN A 25 22.38 22.29 33.84
N ASN A 26 23.61 22.17 33.31
CA ASN A 26 24.80 21.46 33.81
C ASN A 26 24.68 19.99 34.25
N ILE A 27 25.38 19.11 33.52
CA ILE A 27 26.60 18.42 34.00
C ILE A 27 27.39 17.85 32.79
N GLN A 28 28.57 18.45 32.60
CA GLN A 28 29.85 17.98 32.02
C GLN A 28 29.93 17.12 30.73
N ARG A 29 30.65 17.70 29.74
CA ARG A 29 31.32 17.00 28.64
C ARG A 29 32.42 16.06 29.14
N ARG A 30 32.55 14.90 28.50
CA ARG A 30 33.84 14.43 27.99
C ARG A 30 33.66 13.99 26.53
N ASP A 31 34.47 14.60 25.67
CA ASP A 31 34.80 14.07 24.34
C ASP A 31 35.48 12.71 24.52
N ASP A 32 35.12 11.75 23.67
CA ASP A 32 36.06 10.73 23.18
C ASP A 32 35.63 10.33 21.76
N THR A 33 36.47 10.69 20.81
CA THR A 33 36.56 10.14 19.45
C THR A 33 36.75 8.63 19.47
N ALA A 34 35.86 7.83 18.85
CA ALA A 34 36.19 6.53 18.27
C ALA A 34 35.06 5.89 17.42
N SER A 35 35.48 5.40 16.26
CA SER A 35 34.98 4.29 15.42
C SER A 35 33.60 4.35 14.76
N GLU A 36 33.66 4.24 13.43
CA GLU A 36 32.60 3.83 12.51
C GLU A 36 31.76 2.68 13.09
N ASP A 37 30.45 2.94 13.19
CA ASP A 37 29.46 2.14 13.88
C ASP A 37 29.06 0.89 13.06
N GLN A 38 29.78 -0.22 13.27
CA GLN A 38 29.39 -1.55 12.77
C GLN A 38 28.23 -2.18 13.57
N GLY A 39 27.72 -1.52 14.61
CA GLY A 39 26.62 -2.03 15.46
C GLY A 39 25.23 -1.83 14.85
N GLY A 40 25.00 -0.66 14.25
CA GLY A 40 23.72 -0.32 13.60
C GLY A 40 23.39 -1.21 12.39
N SER A 41 24.39 -1.54 11.58
CA SER A 41 24.22 -2.38 10.38
C SER A 41 23.75 -3.79 10.73
N ASN A 42 24.35 -4.42 11.74
CA ASN A 42 24.00 -5.80 12.10
C ASN A 42 22.61 -5.93 12.71
N TYR A 43 22.17 -4.92 13.48
CA TYR A 43 20.83 -4.90 14.05
C TYR A 43 19.75 -4.72 12.95
N ILE A 44 19.98 -3.79 12.03
CA ILE A 44 19.08 -3.54 10.90
C ILE A 44 19.03 -4.76 9.97
N THR A 45 20.18 -5.31 9.57
CA THR A 45 20.25 -6.53 8.74
C THR A 45 19.56 -7.73 9.43
N SER A 46 19.69 -7.89 10.75
CA SER A 46 19.01 -8.96 11.49
C SER A 46 17.49 -8.77 11.54
N THR A 47 17.01 -7.53 11.64
CA THR A 47 15.58 -7.19 11.69
C THR A 47 14.95 -7.33 10.31
N ILE A 48 15.61 -6.83 9.26
CA ILE A 48 15.29 -7.04 7.84
C ILE A 48 15.14 -8.54 7.57
N SER A 49 16.17 -9.33 7.90
CA SER A 49 16.15 -10.79 7.69
C SER A 49 15.00 -11.47 8.44
N ASN A 50 14.57 -10.95 9.58
CA ASN A 50 13.48 -11.53 10.37
C ASN A 50 12.09 -11.13 9.86
N VAL A 51 11.90 -9.93 9.33
CA VAL A 51 10.63 -9.53 8.69
C VAL A 51 10.45 -10.29 7.38
N TRP A 52 11.48 -10.41 6.55
CA TRP A 52 11.44 -11.22 5.33
C TRP A 52 11.26 -12.72 5.62
N ARG A 53 11.94 -13.24 6.66
CA ARG A 53 11.66 -14.61 7.14
C ARG A 53 10.23 -14.77 7.65
N GLN A 54 9.65 -13.75 8.29
CA GLN A 54 8.25 -13.83 8.74
C GLN A 54 7.27 -13.78 7.57
N ALA A 55 7.52 -12.96 6.55
CA ALA A 55 6.76 -12.90 5.30
C ALA A 55 6.69 -14.26 4.59
N GLY A 56 7.82 -14.96 4.45
CA GLY A 56 7.86 -16.33 3.91
C GLY A 56 7.23 -17.40 4.81
N ASN A 57 6.94 -17.08 6.08
CA ASN A 57 6.31 -17.99 7.05
C ASN A 57 4.79 -17.75 7.22
N CYS A 58 4.19 -16.93 6.36
CA CYS A 58 2.75 -16.65 6.41
C CYS A 58 2.04 -17.46 5.33
N ASP A 59 1.19 -18.39 5.77
CA ASP A 59 0.41 -19.24 4.88
C ASP A 59 -0.72 -18.42 4.24
N LEU A 60 -0.62 -18.19 2.92
CA LEU A 60 -1.63 -17.46 2.16
C LEU A 60 -2.73 -18.36 1.59
N SER A 61 -2.64 -19.68 1.75
CA SER A 61 -3.60 -20.62 1.16
C SER A 61 -5.03 -20.44 1.67
N SER A 62 -5.18 -19.88 2.87
CA SER A 62 -6.47 -19.60 3.51
C SER A 62 -6.91 -18.13 3.39
N VAL A 63 -6.09 -17.28 2.79
CA VAL A 63 -6.38 -15.85 2.69
C VAL A 63 -7.37 -15.60 1.56
N THR A 64 -8.44 -14.87 1.89
CA THR A 64 -9.50 -14.53 0.94
C THR A 64 -9.59 -13.02 0.75
N MET A 65 -9.79 -12.59 -0.49
CA MET A 65 -10.10 -11.19 -0.80
C MET A 65 -11.59 -10.92 -0.52
N PRO A 66 -11.96 -9.73 -0.03
CA PRO A 66 -13.35 -9.36 0.28
C PRO A 66 -14.15 -8.98 -0.98
N LEU A 67 -14.04 -9.74 -2.09
CA LEU A 67 -14.61 -9.35 -3.40
C LEU A 67 -16.15 -9.23 -3.39
N ASP A 68 -16.82 -10.02 -2.56
CA ASP A 68 -18.28 -10.05 -2.38
C ASP A 68 -18.79 -8.91 -1.48
N GLN A 69 -17.89 -8.20 -0.79
CA GLN A 69 -18.22 -7.13 0.15
C GLN A 69 -18.32 -5.76 -0.52
N ALA A 70 -17.97 -5.65 -1.81
CA ALA A 70 -18.15 -4.43 -2.59
C ALA A 70 -19.65 -4.22 -2.88
N PRO A 71 -20.24 -3.05 -2.55
CA PRO A 71 -21.63 -2.77 -2.91
C PRO A 71 -21.81 -2.67 -4.42
N SER A 72 -22.90 -3.28 -4.90
CA SER A 72 -23.66 -3.08 -6.16
C SER A 72 -23.11 -2.05 -7.18
N PRO A 73 -23.06 -2.36 -8.50
CA PRO A 73 -23.90 -3.36 -9.17
C PRO A 73 -23.29 -4.74 -9.41
N SER A 74 -21.97 -4.91 -9.30
CA SER A 74 -21.34 -6.22 -9.51
C SER A 74 -20.08 -6.37 -8.65
N PRO A 75 -19.92 -7.48 -7.91
CA PRO A 75 -18.67 -7.79 -7.25
C PRO A 75 -17.56 -7.92 -8.29
N LEU A 76 -16.31 -7.68 -7.88
CA LEU A 76 -15.17 -7.87 -8.77
C LEU A 76 -15.03 -9.37 -9.12
N PRO A 77 -14.62 -9.71 -10.36
CA PRO A 77 -14.36 -11.09 -10.74
C PRO A 77 -13.29 -11.74 -9.85
N SER A 78 -13.44 -13.02 -9.57
CA SER A 78 -12.37 -13.82 -8.96
C SER A 78 -11.10 -13.83 -9.83
N PRO A 79 -9.93 -14.09 -9.23
CA PRO A 79 -8.68 -14.22 -9.99
C PRO A 79 -8.79 -15.28 -11.07
N SER A 80 -8.03 -15.10 -12.15
CA SER A 80 -7.95 -16.07 -13.24
C SER A 80 -7.46 -17.43 -12.75
N GLU A 81 -7.98 -18.50 -13.35
CA GLU A 81 -7.62 -19.88 -12.99
C GLU A 81 -6.12 -20.13 -13.12
N GLY A 82 -5.55 -20.84 -12.15
CA GLY A 82 -4.12 -21.17 -12.13
C GLY A 82 -3.21 -20.10 -11.54
N LEU A 83 -3.73 -18.91 -11.19
CA LEU A 83 -2.99 -17.92 -10.43
C LEU A 83 -3.04 -18.20 -8.92
N ILE A 84 -1.99 -17.77 -8.23
CA ILE A 84 -1.88 -17.82 -6.76
C ILE A 84 -1.69 -16.42 -6.19
N LEU A 85 -2.23 -16.19 -4.98
CA LEU A 85 -1.92 -15.02 -4.20
C LEU A 85 -0.49 -15.15 -3.67
N SER A 86 0.36 -14.18 -3.97
CA SER A 86 1.75 -14.21 -3.54
C SER A 86 2.13 -13.01 -2.68
N HIS A 87 1.61 -11.81 -2.98
CA HIS A 87 1.93 -10.61 -2.22
C HIS A 87 0.70 -9.76 -1.92
N VAL A 88 0.66 -9.21 -0.70
CA VAL A 88 -0.32 -8.17 -0.31
C VAL A 88 0.43 -6.97 0.23
N ALA A 89 0.05 -5.79 -0.24
CA ALA A 89 0.61 -4.51 0.21
C ALA A 89 -0.49 -3.54 0.63
N VAL A 90 -0.15 -2.60 1.50
CA VAL A 90 -0.91 -1.38 1.73
C VAL A 90 -0.24 -0.26 0.96
N GLY A 91 -0.96 0.37 0.05
CA GLY A 91 -0.51 1.55 -0.67
C GLY A 91 -0.98 2.83 0.01
N ARG A 92 -0.11 3.83 0.09
CA ARG A 92 -0.42 5.20 0.51
C ARG A 92 0.13 6.19 -0.51
N GLY A 93 -0.71 7.11 -0.97
CA GLY A 93 -0.33 8.10 -1.98
C GLY A 93 -1.47 8.99 -2.43
N THR A 94 -1.49 9.37 -3.71
CA THR A 94 -2.50 10.28 -4.28
C THR A 94 -3.17 9.70 -5.52
N GLN A 95 -4.43 10.07 -5.69
CA GLN A 95 -5.12 10.04 -6.98
C GLN A 95 -4.93 11.41 -7.64
N ASN A 96 -4.64 11.41 -8.94
CA ASN A 96 -4.30 12.61 -9.68
C ASN A 96 -5.43 12.93 -10.66
N TYR A 97 -5.82 14.20 -10.74
CA TYR A 97 -6.91 14.67 -11.57
C TYR A 97 -6.56 15.99 -12.24
N THR A 98 -7.34 16.35 -13.26
CA THR A 98 -7.27 17.65 -13.91
C THR A 98 -8.65 18.20 -14.20
N CYS A 99 -8.77 19.52 -14.16
CA CYS A 99 -9.96 20.27 -14.50
C CYS A 99 -9.66 21.29 -15.59
N TYR A 100 -10.64 21.52 -16.46
CA TYR A 100 -10.56 22.53 -17.52
C TYR A 100 -11.66 23.57 -17.34
N GLY A 101 -11.28 24.82 -17.12
CA GLY A 101 -12.17 25.99 -17.16
C GLY A 101 -13.00 26.26 -15.90
N ALA A 102 -12.63 25.69 -14.75
CA ALA A 102 -13.26 25.95 -13.44
C ALA A 102 -14.80 25.83 -13.40
N SER A 103 -15.35 24.93 -14.22
CA SER A 103 -16.80 24.83 -14.45
C SER A 103 -17.53 24.03 -13.38
N ALA A 104 -18.64 24.57 -12.88
CA ALA A 104 -19.57 23.88 -11.98
C ALA A 104 -20.37 22.74 -12.65
N SER A 105 -20.24 22.55 -13.97
CA SER A 105 -20.93 21.48 -14.71
C SER A 105 -19.98 20.40 -15.26
N SER A 106 -18.67 20.61 -15.18
CA SER A 106 -17.66 19.67 -15.68
C SER A 106 -17.13 18.81 -14.54
N ALA A 107 -17.02 17.50 -14.74
CA ALA A 107 -16.40 16.61 -13.76
C ALA A 107 -14.86 16.58 -13.94
N PRO A 108 -14.09 16.42 -12.86
CA PRO A 108 -12.64 16.22 -12.96
C PRO A 108 -12.29 14.98 -13.79
N THR A 109 -11.22 15.07 -14.58
CA THR A 109 -10.69 13.95 -15.38
C THR A 109 -9.54 13.28 -14.64
N ALA A 110 -9.55 11.96 -14.50
CA ALA A 110 -8.46 11.22 -13.87
C ALA A 110 -7.18 11.26 -14.72
N LYS A 111 -6.03 11.42 -14.04
CA LYS A 111 -4.67 11.51 -14.59
C LYS A 111 -3.73 10.50 -13.94
N GLY A 112 -4.27 9.39 -13.47
CA GLY A 112 -3.53 8.31 -12.81
C GLY A 112 -3.41 8.48 -11.29
N ALA A 113 -2.43 7.79 -10.71
CA ALA A 113 -2.18 7.76 -9.29
C ALA A 113 -0.69 7.48 -9.03
N VAL A 114 -0.23 7.82 -7.83
CA VAL A 114 1.09 7.44 -7.31
C VAL A 114 0.91 6.93 -5.89
N ALA A 115 1.58 5.85 -5.52
CA ALA A 115 1.62 5.36 -4.14
C ALA A 115 2.91 4.63 -3.81
N THR A 116 3.30 4.72 -2.53
CA THR A 116 4.30 3.82 -1.94
C THR A 116 3.59 2.61 -1.38
N LEU A 117 4.13 1.42 -1.61
CA LEU A 117 3.54 0.14 -1.23
C LEU A 117 4.33 -0.47 -0.07
N PHE A 118 3.62 -0.82 1.01
CA PHE A 118 4.19 -1.45 2.19
C PHE A 118 3.69 -2.87 2.35
N ASN A 119 4.59 -3.80 2.63
CA ASN A 119 4.29 -5.22 2.77
C ASN A 119 3.30 -5.46 3.91
N ALA A 120 2.17 -6.06 3.57
CA ALA A 120 1.10 -6.43 4.47
C ALA A 120 0.71 -7.91 4.34
N THR A 121 1.57 -8.73 3.72
CA THR A 121 1.27 -10.13 3.38
C THR A 121 0.95 -10.98 4.61
N CYS A 122 1.77 -10.87 5.66
CA CYS A 122 1.49 -11.56 6.93
C CYS A 122 0.27 -11.02 7.66
N GLN A 123 -0.03 -9.74 7.48
CA GLN A 123 -1.22 -9.13 8.07
C GLN A 123 -2.48 -9.71 7.42
N ALA A 124 -2.46 -9.94 6.11
CA ALA A 124 -3.52 -10.62 5.38
C ALA A 124 -3.79 -12.02 5.94
N ALA A 125 -2.73 -12.78 6.25
CA ALA A 125 -2.85 -14.12 6.81
C ALA A 125 -3.29 -14.18 8.28
N ARG A 126 -2.75 -13.30 9.12
CA ARG A 126 -2.87 -13.44 10.58
C ARG A 126 -3.91 -12.52 11.21
N THR A 127 -4.16 -11.38 10.59
CA THR A 127 -5.01 -10.32 11.13
C THR A 127 -5.79 -9.63 9.99
N PRO A 128 -6.63 -10.37 9.23
CA PRO A 128 -7.36 -9.84 8.09
C PRO A 128 -8.27 -8.66 8.47
N ASP A 129 -8.90 -8.69 9.64
CA ASP A 129 -9.72 -7.58 10.14
C ASP A 129 -8.90 -6.29 10.26
N LEU A 130 -7.67 -6.38 10.79
CA LEU A 130 -6.78 -5.23 10.89
C LEU A 130 -6.30 -4.76 9.51
N LEU A 131 -6.06 -5.68 8.57
CA LEU A 131 -5.69 -5.33 7.19
C LEU A 131 -6.76 -4.45 6.55
N TYR A 132 -8.04 -4.74 6.81
CA TYR A 132 -9.13 -3.94 6.29
C TYR A 132 -9.15 -2.51 6.81
N ASP A 133 -8.82 -2.27 8.08
CA ASP A 133 -8.76 -0.93 8.67
C ASP A 133 -7.47 -0.17 8.32
N THR A 134 -6.45 -0.87 7.80
CA THR A 134 -5.12 -0.30 7.64
C THR A 134 -5.05 0.87 6.65
N PRO A 135 -5.76 0.85 5.50
CA PRO A 135 -5.83 2.02 4.62
C PRO A 135 -6.34 3.29 5.33
N SER A 136 -7.34 3.19 6.20
CA SER A 136 -7.80 4.33 7.03
C SER A 136 -6.69 4.88 7.90
N ILE A 137 -6.01 3.96 8.59
CA ILE A 137 -4.94 4.29 9.52
C ILE A 137 -3.82 4.95 8.73
N ALA A 138 -3.36 4.35 7.63
CA ALA A 138 -2.32 4.89 6.77
C ALA A 138 -2.68 6.28 6.21
N LEU A 139 -3.96 6.54 5.90
CA LEU A 139 -4.41 7.83 5.40
C LEU A 139 -4.38 8.93 6.47
N ALA A 140 -4.57 8.58 7.74
CA ALA A 140 -4.54 9.51 8.87
C ALA A 140 -3.14 10.03 9.21
N TYR A 141 -2.10 9.50 8.58
CA TYR A 141 -0.72 9.87 8.81
C TYR A 141 0.00 10.21 7.49
N ASP A 142 1.03 11.04 7.60
CA ASP A 142 1.89 11.36 6.46
C ASP A 142 2.70 10.13 6.04
N ILE A 143 2.99 10.02 4.74
CA ILE A 143 3.94 9.04 4.23
C ILE A 143 5.32 9.44 4.75
N PRO A 144 6.02 8.58 5.51
CA PRO A 144 7.37 8.90 5.96
C PRO A 144 8.27 9.13 4.73
N SER A 145 9.02 10.23 4.72
CA SER A 145 10.05 10.44 3.69
C SER A 145 11.22 9.50 3.95
N ALA A 146 11.95 9.08 2.91
CA ALA A 146 13.17 8.27 3.04
C ALA A 146 14.20 8.91 3.99
N GLN A 147 14.24 10.24 4.08
CA GLN A 147 15.12 11.00 4.97
C GLN A 147 14.68 10.94 6.45
N THR A 148 13.41 10.70 6.71
CA THR A 148 12.81 10.51 8.04
C THR A 148 12.51 9.05 8.34
N ALA A 149 12.83 8.13 7.42
CA ALA A 149 12.48 6.74 7.47
C ALA A 149 13.11 6.08 8.69
N LEU A 150 12.25 5.74 9.65
CA LEU A 150 12.57 4.73 10.65
C LEU A 150 12.91 3.45 9.90
N ALA A 151 13.87 2.65 10.39
CA ALA A 151 14.26 1.38 9.74
C ALA A 151 13.07 0.47 9.37
N ALA A 152 11.93 0.60 10.07
CA ALA A 152 10.68 -0.07 9.76
C ALA A 152 10.09 0.28 8.37
N TYR A 153 10.29 1.51 7.88
CA TYR A 153 9.85 1.95 6.55
C TYR A 153 10.62 1.20 5.45
N ASP A 154 11.94 1.19 5.51
CA ASP A 154 12.79 0.49 4.53
C ASP A 154 12.55 -1.03 4.58
N ILE A 155 12.32 -1.57 5.78
CA ILE A 155 12.02 -2.99 5.98
C ILE A 155 10.67 -3.40 5.36
N LEU A 156 9.68 -2.52 5.40
CA LEU A 156 8.34 -2.82 4.90
C LEU A 156 8.12 -2.37 3.46
N LEU A 157 9.04 -1.64 2.84
CA LEU A 157 8.88 -1.17 1.47
C LEU A 157 8.79 -2.36 0.50
N SER A 158 7.61 -2.54 -0.10
CA SER A 158 7.41 -3.47 -1.21
C SER A 158 7.77 -2.84 -2.55
N GLY A 159 7.64 -1.51 -2.68
CA GLY A 159 7.92 -0.80 -3.93
C GLY A 159 6.94 0.34 -4.18
N HIS A 160 6.69 0.64 -5.46
CA HIS A 160 5.94 1.81 -5.88
C HIS A 160 4.87 1.48 -6.93
N HIS A 161 3.77 2.21 -6.84
CA HIS A 161 2.73 2.26 -7.87
C HIS A 161 2.74 3.65 -8.52
N PHE A 162 2.71 3.70 -9.83
CA PHE A 162 2.58 4.95 -10.60
C PHE A 162 1.89 4.68 -11.94
N PHE A 163 1.62 5.72 -12.72
CA PHE A 163 1.08 5.59 -14.07
C PHE A 163 2.16 5.98 -15.08
N THR A 164 2.41 5.12 -16.08
CA THR A 164 3.41 5.40 -17.15
C THR A 164 2.86 6.33 -18.23
N ASP A 165 1.54 6.36 -18.36
CA ASP A 165 0.75 7.31 -19.15
C ASP A 165 -0.61 7.50 -18.47
N ASP A 166 -1.51 8.28 -19.06
CA ASP A 166 -2.83 8.59 -18.47
C ASP A 166 -3.73 7.36 -18.22
N THR A 167 -3.37 6.18 -18.74
CA THR A 167 -4.22 4.98 -18.76
C THR A 167 -3.56 3.72 -18.24
N THR A 168 -2.23 3.67 -18.16
CA THR A 168 -1.47 2.47 -17.78
C THR A 168 -0.93 2.56 -16.35
N PRO A 169 -1.63 1.96 -15.37
CA PRO A 169 -1.07 1.71 -14.05
C PRO A 169 0.13 0.77 -14.14
N PHE A 170 1.20 1.11 -13.44
CA PHE A 170 2.42 0.35 -13.30
C PHE A 170 2.71 0.08 -11.83
N PHE A 171 3.21 -1.11 -11.55
CA PHE A 171 3.66 -1.52 -10.23
C PHE A 171 5.09 -2.01 -10.35
N ASP A 172 5.97 -1.31 -9.66
CA ASP A 172 7.38 -1.65 -9.53
C ASP A 172 7.64 -2.16 -8.12
N LEU A 173 7.78 -3.47 -7.96
CA LEU A 173 8.13 -4.09 -6.68
C LEU A 173 9.61 -4.52 -6.67
N ASP A 174 10.43 -4.00 -7.58
CA ASP A 174 11.88 -4.10 -7.51
C ASP A 174 12.43 -2.88 -6.77
N THR A 175 13.32 -3.12 -5.81
CA THR A 175 13.96 -2.09 -4.99
C THR A 175 15.45 -2.36 -4.85
N ASP A 176 16.19 -1.46 -4.20
CA ASP A 176 17.61 -1.72 -3.87
C ASP A 176 17.80 -2.91 -2.91
N GLN A 177 16.74 -3.33 -2.20
CA GLN A 177 16.80 -4.38 -1.18
C GLN A 177 16.31 -5.75 -1.67
N HIS A 178 15.48 -5.79 -2.71
CA HIS A 178 14.84 -7.01 -3.19
C HIS A 178 14.33 -6.84 -4.63
N SER A 179 14.00 -7.97 -5.28
CA SER A 179 13.37 -7.97 -6.60
C SER A 179 12.16 -8.89 -6.59
N TYR A 180 10.97 -8.30 -6.46
CA TYR A 180 9.70 -9.04 -6.51
C TYR A 180 9.03 -8.97 -7.87
N GLY A 181 9.55 -8.14 -8.78
CA GLY A 181 9.13 -8.02 -10.16
C GLY A 181 8.11 -6.91 -10.39
N THR A 182 7.83 -6.68 -11.67
CA THR A 182 7.05 -5.56 -12.15
C THR A 182 5.80 -5.99 -12.91
N VAL A 183 4.84 -5.07 -13.03
CA VAL A 183 3.70 -5.24 -13.94
C VAL A 183 3.16 -3.90 -14.45
N ALA A 184 2.99 -3.79 -15.76
CA ALA A 184 2.10 -2.79 -16.36
C ALA A 184 0.71 -3.42 -16.52
N CYS A 185 -0.33 -2.71 -16.09
CA CYS A 185 -1.70 -3.23 -16.12
C CYS A 185 -2.64 -2.37 -16.97
N LYS A 186 -3.79 -2.94 -17.28
CA LYS A 186 -4.99 -2.24 -17.75
C LYS A 186 -6.15 -2.53 -16.80
N LYS A 187 -7.12 -1.61 -16.73
CA LYS A 187 -8.35 -1.85 -15.97
C LYS A 187 -9.17 -2.95 -16.65
N ASP A 188 -9.46 -4.01 -15.92
CA ASP A 188 -10.42 -5.03 -16.31
C ASP A 188 -11.82 -4.66 -15.79
N SER A 189 -11.95 -4.62 -14.46
CA SER A 189 -13.23 -4.42 -13.79
C SER A 189 -13.13 -3.38 -12.67
N ALA A 190 -14.25 -2.76 -12.35
CA ALA A 190 -14.37 -1.86 -11.22
C ALA A 190 -15.66 -2.11 -10.44
N ALA A 191 -15.61 -1.95 -9.12
CA ALA A 191 -16.75 -1.97 -8.24
C ALA A 191 -16.72 -0.73 -7.34
N ASN A 192 -17.89 -0.23 -6.93
CA ASN A 192 -17.94 0.87 -5.99
C ASN A 192 -17.30 0.43 -4.67
N ALA A 193 -16.52 1.32 -4.05
CA ALA A 193 -16.06 1.07 -2.69
C ALA A 193 -17.26 1.01 -1.73
N PRO A 194 -17.21 0.19 -0.65
CA PRO A 194 -18.20 0.21 0.41
C PRO A 194 -18.45 1.62 0.94
N ALA A 195 -19.71 2.04 1.02
CA ALA A 195 -20.08 3.32 1.63
C ALA A 195 -19.97 3.25 3.17
N ALA A 196 -19.81 4.39 3.84
CA ALA A 196 -19.68 4.44 5.31
C ALA A 196 -20.91 3.89 6.05
N ASN A 197 -22.08 4.01 5.42
CA ASN A 197 -23.35 3.47 5.90
C ASN A 197 -23.65 2.06 5.36
N SER A 198 -22.68 1.38 4.73
CA SER A 198 -22.84 0.01 4.25
C SER A 198 -23.14 -0.96 5.40
N SER A 199 -24.03 -1.92 5.15
CA SER A 199 -24.26 -3.07 6.03
C SER A 199 -23.18 -4.15 5.90
N SER A 200 -22.21 -3.97 4.99
CA SER A 200 -21.05 -4.84 4.83
C SER A 200 -20.16 -4.81 6.07
N SER A 201 -19.49 -5.93 6.36
CA SER A 201 -18.45 -6.02 7.40
C SER A 201 -17.24 -5.13 7.09
N VAL A 202 -16.97 -4.89 5.82
CA VAL A 202 -16.01 -3.88 5.37
C VAL A 202 -16.77 -2.59 5.10
N LYS A 203 -16.57 -1.59 5.96
CA LYS A 203 -17.18 -0.27 5.82
C LYS A 203 -16.23 0.67 5.09
N SER A 204 -16.78 1.78 4.58
CA SER A 204 -15.92 2.89 4.14
C SER A 204 -15.02 3.30 5.29
N ASN A 205 -13.78 3.51 4.92
CA ASN A 205 -12.66 3.57 5.83
C ASN A 205 -12.31 5.01 6.22
N TYR A 206 -13.06 6.02 5.77
CA TYR A 206 -12.68 7.38 6.08
C TYR A 206 -13.06 7.80 7.51
N ALA A 207 -12.08 8.29 8.26
CA ALA A 207 -12.35 9.15 9.40
C ALA A 207 -12.68 10.55 8.86
N ALA A 208 -13.91 11.02 9.10
CA ALA A 208 -14.33 12.36 8.69
C ALA A 208 -13.32 13.42 9.17
N GLY A 209 -12.92 14.33 8.29
CA GLY A 209 -11.88 15.32 8.55
C GLY A 209 -10.45 14.88 8.20
N THR A 210 -10.26 13.67 7.70
CA THR A 210 -8.98 13.23 7.12
C THR A 210 -8.85 13.73 5.69
N GLN A 211 -7.68 14.26 5.32
CA GLN A 211 -7.43 14.75 3.96
C GLN A 211 -7.72 13.65 2.92
N GLY A 212 -8.37 14.05 1.83
CA GLY A 212 -8.69 13.15 0.72
C GLY A 212 -9.99 12.35 0.88
N THR A 213 -10.69 12.50 2.00
CA THR A 213 -11.90 11.71 2.31
C THR A 213 -13.22 12.44 2.10
N ASP A 214 -13.17 13.75 1.82
CA ASP A 214 -14.36 14.61 1.74
C ASP A 214 -15.38 14.16 0.68
N ASN A 215 -14.92 13.46 -0.35
CA ASN A 215 -15.77 12.95 -1.44
C ASN A 215 -15.91 11.42 -1.44
N GLY A 216 -15.39 10.75 -0.40
CA GLY A 216 -15.42 9.29 -0.23
C GLY A 216 -14.24 8.56 -0.88
N ASP A 217 -14.41 7.25 -1.03
CA ASP A 217 -13.34 6.32 -1.42
C ASP A 217 -13.37 6.01 -2.92
N VAL A 218 -12.21 5.96 -3.58
CA VAL A 218 -12.13 5.57 -4.99
C VAL A 218 -12.62 4.14 -5.23
N PRO A 219 -13.14 3.80 -6.43
CA PRO A 219 -13.63 2.46 -6.70
C PRO A 219 -12.56 1.38 -6.49
N TRP A 220 -12.99 0.19 -6.11
CA TRP A 220 -12.15 -0.99 -6.14
C TRP A 220 -11.92 -1.43 -7.59
N LEU A 221 -10.74 -1.98 -7.88
CA LEU A 221 -10.33 -2.33 -9.23
C LEU A 221 -9.79 -3.76 -9.29
N LYS A 222 -10.13 -4.48 -10.37
CA LYS A 222 -9.34 -5.59 -10.91
C LYS A 222 -8.52 -5.06 -12.09
N LEU A 223 -7.22 -5.29 -12.05
CA LEU A 223 -6.28 -4.88 -13.08
C LEU A 223 -5.61 -6.12 -13.66
N ASP A 224 -5.58 -6.23 -14.98
CA ASP A 224 -4.90 -7.32 -15.67
C ASP A 224 -3.59 -6.82 -16.25
N ALA A 225 -2.55 -7.65 -16.22
CA ALA A 225 -1.31 -7.36 -16.91
C ALA A 225 -1.58 -7.08 -18.41
N VAL A 226 -0.89 -6.08 -18.94
CA VAL A 226 -0.92 -5.84 -20.38
C VAL A 226 -0.23 -7.02 -21.09
N GLN A 227 -0.77 -7.41 -22.25
CA GLN A 227 -0.19 -8.48 -23.06
C GLN A 227 0.84 -7.86 -24.01
N ASP A 228 2.10 -7.82 -23.56
CA ASP A 228 3.25 -7.40 -24.35
C ASP A 228 4.42 -8.40 -24.20
N SER A 229 5.55 -8.10 -24.85
CA SER A 229 6.74 -8.96 -24.81
C SER A 229 7.61 -8.79 -23.56
N THR A 230 7.20 -7.97 -22.58
CA THR A 230 8.00 -7.62 -21.40
C THR A 230 8.11 -8.80 -20.43
N GLY A 231 7.11 -9.69 -20.42
CA GLY A 231 7.12 -10.90 -19.58
C GLY A 231 6.93 -10.61 -18.10
N TYR A 232 5.98 -9.73 -17.75
CA TYR A 232 5.70 -9.31 -16.36
C TYR A 232 5.51 -10.48 -15.40
N THR A 233 6.01 -10.29 -14.18
CA THR A 233 5.91 -11.25 -13.08
C THR A 233 4.45 -11.40 -12.65
N TRP A 234 3.80 -10.29 -12.32
CA TRP A 234 2.42 -10.29 -11.86
C TRP A 234 1.45 -10.34 -13.03
N LYS A 235 0.35 -11.09 -12.87
CA LYS A 235 -0.67 -11.29 -13.91
C LYS A 235 -1.94 -10.52 -13.64
N GLU A 236 -2.32 -10.42 -12.37
CA GLU A 236 -3.48 -9.64 -11.93
C GLU A 236 -3.16 -8.89 -10.64
N VAL A 237 -3.68 -7.67 -10.53
CA VAL A 237 -3.56 -6.83 -9.34
C VAL A 237 -4.94 -6.34 -8.94
N TYR A 238 -5.30 -6.50 -7.68
CA TYR A 238 -6.55 -5.97 -7.14
C TYR A 238 -6.26 -4.78 -6.22
N ARG A 239 -6.98 -3.67 -6.44
CA ARG A 239 -7.03 -2.54 -5.50
C ARG A 239 -8.32 -2.63 -4.70
N LEU A 240 -8.21 -2.95 -3.41
CA LEU A 240 -9.34 -3.15 -2.50
C LEU A 240 -9.22 -2.25 -1.27
N ASN A 241 -10.23 -2.24 -0.41
CA ASN A 241 -10.26 -1.52 0.88
C ASN A 241 -9.79 -0.05 0.79
N THR A 242 -10.13 0.62 -0.30
CA THR A 242 -9.75 2.02 -0.57
C THR A 242 -10.24 2.96 0.52
N ALA A 243 -9.42 3.94 0.89
CA ALA A 243 -9.75 5.08 1.73
C ALA A 243 -9.40 6.37 0.99
N GLY A 244 -10.35 7.27 0.83
CA GLY A 244 -10.20 8.56 0.15
C GLY A 244 -9.96 8.46 -1.36
N GLY A 245 -9.49 9.57 -1.92
CA GLY A 245 -9.05 9.70 -3.30
C GLY A 245 -10.14 10.10 -4.30
N GLN A 246 -11.42 10.19 -3.90
CA GLN A 246 -12.47 10.68 -4.79
C GLN A 246 -12.31 12.19 -5.03
N PRO A 247 -12.44 12.66 -6.28
CA PRO A 247 -12.41 14.08 -6.57
C PRO A 247 -13.76 14.71 -6.20
N PRO A 248 -13.84 16.05 -6.14
CA PRO A 248 -15.13 16.72 -6.08
C PRO A 248 -16.01 16.35 -7.29
N LYS A 249 -17.33 16.48 -7.14
CA LYS A 249 -18.28 16.17 -8.22
C LYS A 249 -18.12 17.06 -9.44
N THR A 250 -17.59 18.27 -9.26
CA THR A 250 -17.47 19.29 -10.29
C THR A 250 -16.11 19.98 -10.19
N CYS A 251 -15.70 20.61 -11.28
CA CYS A 251 -14.52 21.45 -11.37
C CYS A 251 -14.78 22.89 -10.88
N GLU A 252 -15.84 23.12 -10.08
CA GLU A 252 -16.17 24.47 -9.62
C GLU A 252 -15.01 25.08 -8.84
N GLY A 253 -14.45 26.17 -9.36
CA GLY A 253 -13.32 26.86 -8.73
C GLY A 253 -11.96 26.16 -8.86
N ILE A 254 -11.85 25.08 -9.66
CA ILE A 254 -10.60 24.35 -9.90
C ILE A 254 -10.26 24.38 -11.40
N ASP A 255 -9.06 24.87 -11.74
CA ASP A 255 -8.52 24.83 -13.10
C ASP A 255 -7.08 24.29 -13.04
N GLY A 256 -6.78 23.30 -13.90
CA GLY A 256 -5.51 22.59 -13.92
C GLY A 256 -5.47 21.31 -13.07
N ASP A 257 -4.25 20.84 -12.82
CA ASP A 257 -3.98 19.57 -12.15
C ASP A 257 -4.08 19.69 -10.62
N PHE A 258 -4.61 18.65 -9.99
CA PHE A 258 -4.70 18.54 -8.54
C PHE A 258 -4.64 17.08 -8.08
N THR A 259 -4.38 16.89 -6.79
CA THR A 259 -4.26 15.56 -6.17
C THR A 259 -5.24 15.39 -5.01
N VAL A 260 -5.63 14.14 -4.77
CA VAL A 260 -6.45 13.75 -3.62
C VAL A 260 -5.76 12.58 -2.92
N GLU A 261 -5.48 12.76 -1.62
CA GLU A 261 -4.86 11.72 -0.79
C GLU A 261 -5.72 10.45 -0.78
N TYR A 262 -5.07 9.29 -0.88
CA TYR A 262 -5.72 8.00 -0.75
C TYR A 262 -4.79 6.94 -0.14
N ALA A 263 -5.42 5.86 0.32
CA ALA A 263 -4.77 4.60 0.65
C ALA A 263 -5.61 3.42 0.13
N ALA A 264 -5.00 2.25 -0.04
CA ALA A 264 -5.70 1.03 -0.44
C ALA A 264 -4.90 -0.22 -0.08
N THR A 265 -5.53 -1.39 -0.09
CA THR A 265 -4.81 -2.67 -0.17
C THR A 265 -4.61 -3.06 -1.64
N TYR A 266 -3.45 -3.67 -1.92
CA TYR A 266 -3.05 -4.17 -3.22
C TYR A 266 -2.72 -5.65 -3.11
N TRP A 267 -3.36 -6.46 -3.94
CA TRP A 267 -3.24 -7.92 -3.92
C TRP A 267 -2.69 -8.39 -5.26
N PHE A 268 -1.52 -9.03 -5.22
CA PHE A 268 -0.76 -9.41 -6.39
C PHE A 268 -0.86 -10.91 -6.63
N TRP A 269 -1.35 -11.25 -7.82
CA TRP A 269 -1.56 -12.61 -8.28
C TRP A 269 -0.58 -12.93 -9.40
N THR A 270 -0.01 -14.13 -9.33
CA THR A 270 1.02 -14.58 -10.27
C THR A 270 0.84 -16.06 -10.58
N GLU A 271 1.48 -16.53 -11.65
CA GLU A 271 1.68 -17.95 -11.88
C GLU A 271 2.57 -18.54 -10.75
N PRO A 272 2.31 -19.79 -10.32
CA PRO A 272 3.13 -20.48 -9.34
C PRO A 272 4.62 -20.43 -9.66
N GLY A 273 5.42 -20.01 -8.67
CA GLY A 273 6.88 -20.02 -8.74
C GLY A 273 7.52 -18.94 -9.61
N LYS A 274 6.77 -17.90 -10.02
CA LYS A 274 7.30 -16.83 -10.89
C LYS A 274 7.79 -15.58 -10.17
N ASP A 275 7.38 -15.35 -8.92
CA ASP A 275 7.82 -14.18 -8.16
C ASP A 275 9.09 -14.46 -7.34
N GLY A 276 9.86 -13.41 -7.10
CA GLY A 276 11.00 -13.42 -6.19
C GLY A 276 10.62 -13.25 -4.71
N TYR A 277 9.33 -13.04 -4.39
CA TYR A 277 8.85 -12.73 -3.05
C TYR A 277 8.79 -13.98 -2.16
N LEU A 278 8.30 -15.08 -2.70
CA LEU A 278 8.30 -16.39 -2.04
C LEU A 278 9.53 -17.23 -2.42
N ASN A 279 10.55 -16.65 -3.09
CA ASN A 279 11.66 -17.40 -3.72
C ASN A 279 11.16 -18.54 -4.64
N GLY A 280 10.03 -18.34 -5.31
CA GLY A 280 9.39 -19.37 -6.11
C GLY A 280 8.63 -20.46 -5.34
N ALA A 281 8.49 -20.35 -4.01
CA ALA A 281 7.61 -21.23 -3.24
C ALA A 281 6.13 -20.92 -3.52
N VAL A 282 5.30 -21.94 -3.53
CA VAL A 282 3.84 -21.79 -3.64
C VAL A 282 3.28 -21.63 -2.22
N ALA A 283 2.54 -20.56 -1.97
CA ALA A 283 1.87 -20.39 -0.69
C ALA A 283 0.93 -21.58 -0.41
N GLY A 284 1.17 -22.31 0.69
CA GLY A 284 0.39 -23.49 1.07
C GLY A 284 0.97 -24.85 0.65
N THR A 285 2.09 -24.90 -0.06
CA THR A 285 2.86 -26.15 -0.19
C THR A 285 3.93 -26.20 0.91
N PRO A 286 3.98 -27.25 1.76
CA PRO A 286 5.12 -27.48 2.63
C PRO A 286 6.38 -27.52 1.77
N ASP A 287 7.45 -26.85 2.20
CA ASP A 287 8.73 -26.85 1.49
C ASP A 287 9.13 -28.26 1.03
N GLY A 288 9.26 -28.45 -0.29
CA GLY A 288 9.91 -29.61 -0.90
C GLY A 288 9.03 -30.84 -1.19
N MET A 289 8.18 -30.74 -2.21
CA MET A 289 7.91 -31.88 -3.11
C MET A 289 8.40 -31.57 -4.52
#